data_AF-A0A7X7K742-F1
#
_entry.id   AF-A0A7X7K742-F1
#
_cell.length_a   1.000
_cell.length_b   1.000
_cell.length_c   1.000
_cell.angle_alpha   90.00
_cell.angle_beta   90.00
_cell.angle_gamma   90.00
#
_symmetry.space_group_name_H-M   'P 1'
#
loop_
_entity.id
_entity.type
_entity.pdbx_description
1 polymer ?
#
loop_
_entity_poly.entity_id
_entity_poly.type
_entity_poly.pdbx_seq_one_letter_code
_entity_poly.pdbx_strand_id
1 'polypeptide(L)'
;MELVSIGIARHSLREDAAASFARMVADGMPAVVTSSTRSLERQRRLFRNQGKEGWPPKAARPESSKHVWRPADTRDTGGRALDLPGDARAWVRERGADYGWIKDRVSREPWHMEYEPRKDAQALDAEEVDMLDDADKEFLRALLRSEPEVTDRLMSREELQTTNARGALRRILVLSRRSERRLIELDAQVTGLVAVVAQLARGEPLDEARLVAAVREAAHEGARAAVAADADLVED
;
A
#
# COMPACT_ATOMS: atom_id res chain seq x y z
N MET A 1 -13.58 6.75 -0.55
CA MET A 1 -12.19 7.11 -0.88
C MET A 1 -11.96 8.55 -0.50
N GLU A 2 -10.83 8.85 0.13
CA GLU A 2 -10.47 10.18 0.59
C GLU A 2 -9.09 10.61 0.05
N LEU A 3 -8.71 11.87 0.27
CA LEU A 3 -7.34 12.33 0.05
C LEU A 3 -6.52 12.10 1.31
N VAL A 4 -5.39 11.44 1.13
CA VAL A 4 -4.44 11.11 2.19
C VAL A 4 -3.13 11.87 1.93
N SER A 5 -2.57 12.44 2.98
CA SER A 5 -1.24 13.06 2.93
C SER A 5 -0.17 11.99 2.65
N ILE A 6 0.78 12.30 1.77
CA ILE A 6 1.91 11.38 1.48
C ILE A 6 3.17 11.69 2.29
N GLY A 7 3.05 12.52 3.33
CA GLY A 7 4.18 12.88 4.22
C GLY A 7 5.20 13.84 3.61
N ILE A 8 4.99 14.32 2.38
CA ILE A 8 5.87 15.25 1.69
C ILE A 8 5.17 16.61 1.56
N ALA A 9 5.59 17.58 2.38
CA ALA A 9 5.04 18.93 2.38
C ALA A 9 3.49 18.94 2.41
N ARG A 10 2.86 19.55 1.40
CA ARG A 10 1.40 19.64 1.25
C ARG A 10 0.82 18.65 0.24
N HIS A 11 1.60 17.63 -0.15
CA HIS A 11 1.19 16.69 -1.16
C HIS A 11 0.22 15.67 -0.59
N SER A 12 -0.86 15.46 -1.32
CA SER A 12 -1.83 14.39 -1.07
C SER A 12 -2.14 13.63 -2.34
N LEU A 13 -2.63 12.41 -2.16
CA LEU A 13 -3.14 11.52 -3.19
C LEU A 13 -4.44 10.88 -2.70
N ARG A 14 -5.20 10.32 -3.63
CA ARG A 14 -6.28 9.39 -3.33
C ARG A 14 -5.72 8.22 -2.53
N GLU A 15 -6.48 7.73 -1.55
CA GLU A 15 -6.08 6.71 -0.56
C GLU A 15 -5.26 5.54 -1.13
N ASP A 16 -5.72 4.91 -2.21
CA ASP A 16 -5.04 3.77 -2.85
C ASP A 16 -3.71 4.15 -3.52
N ALA A 17 -3.68 5.28 -4.22
CA ALA A 17 -2.47 5.84 -4.80
C ALA A 17 -1.47 6.25 -3.71
N ALA A 18 -1.94 6.79 -2.59
CA ALA A 18 -1.10 7.13 -1.43
C ALA A 18 -0.47 5.88 -0.81
N ALA A 19 -1.22 4.79 -0.67
CA ALA A 19 -0.71 3.51 -0.19
C ALA A 19 0.35 2.94 -1.13
N SER A 20 0.12 2.96 -2.44
CA SER A 20 1.11 2.54 -3.44
C SER A 20 2.38 3.40 -3.40
N PHE A 21 2.24 4.73 -3.28
CA PHE A 21 3.36 5.64 -3.11
C PHE A 21 4.21 5.31 -1.88
N ALA A 22 3.58 5.03 -0.74
CA ALA A 22 4.29 4.64 0.47
C ALA A 22 5.11 3.34 0.27
N ARG A 23 4.58 2.38 -0.49
CA ARG A 23 5.33 1.15 -0.83
C ARG A 23 6.53 1.44 -1.73
N MET A 24 6.40 2.31 -2.74
CA MET A 24 7.54 2.73 -3.57
C MET A 24 8.64 3.39 -2.73
N VAL A 25 8.28 4.29 -1.80
CA VAL A 25 9.26 4.94 -0.90
C VAL A 25 9.94 3.92 0.00
N ALA A 26 9.18 2.98 0.57
CA ALA A 26 9.74 1.90 1.40
C ALA A 26 10.69 0.98 0.62
N ASP A 27 10.46 0.84 -0.68
CA ASP A 27 11.29 0.09 -1.63
C ASP A 27 12.44 0.94 -2.23
N GLY A 28 12.73 2.10 -1.64
CA GLY A 28 13.90 2.90 -1.94
C GLY A 28 13.70 4.01 -2.99
N MET A 29 12.46 4.30 -3.40
CA MET A 29 12.18 5.47 -4.22
C MET A 29 12.49 6.75 -3.43
N PRO A 30 13.26 7.71 -3.98
CA PRO A 30 13.46 9.02 -3.35
C PRO A 30 12.13 9.73 -3.04
N ALA A 31 11.93 10.13 -1.79
CA ALA A 31 10.71 10.76 -1.29
C ALA A 31 10.61 12.24 -1.68
N VAL A 32 10.58 12.52 -2.99
CA VAL A 32 10.47 13.87 -3.56
C VAL A 32 9.38 13.95 -4.63
N VAL A 33 8.52 14.97 -4.51
CA VAL A 33 7.38 15.21 -5.41
C VAL A 33 7.32 16.69 -5.74
N THR A 34 7.06 17.03 -7.01
CA THR A 34 6.90 18.44 -7.45
C THR A 34 5.44 18.86 -7.56
N SER A 35 4.55 17.93 -7.91
CA SER A 35 3.10 18.15 -7.92
C SER A 35 2.37 16.84 -7.65
N SER A 36 1.24 16.93 -6.96
CA SER A 36 0.31 15.81 -6.74
C SER A 36 -1.12 16.32 -6.96
N THR A 37 -2.03 16.09 -6.01
CA THR A 37 -3.40 16.57 -6.08
C THR A 37 -3.49 18.11 -6.21
N ARG A 38 -4.52 18.58 -6.93
CA ARG A 38 -4.74 19.98 -7.27
C ARG A 38 -6.23 20.32 -7.25
N SER A 39 -6.57 21.56 -6.85
CA SER A 39 -7.94 22.04 -6.91
C SER A 39 -8.45 22.17 -8.35
N LEU A 40 -9.76 21.98 -8.52
CA LEU A 40 -10.45 22.18 -9.80
C LEU A 40 -10.27 23.60 -10.33
N GLU A 41 -10.33 24.61 -9.45
CA GLU A 41 -10.11 26.00 -9.82
C GLU A 41 -8.71 26.24 -10.40
N ARG A 42 -7.67 25.70 -9.75
CA ARG A 42 -6.31 25.80 -10.26
C ARG A 42 -6.18 25.12 -11.61
N GLN A 43 -6.82 23.96 -11.82
CA GLN A 43 -6.83 23.30 -13.12
C GLN A 43 -7.55 24.12 -14.20
N ARG A 44 -8.71 24.72 -13.89
CA ARG A 44 -9.42 25.63 -14.80
C ARG A 44 -8.55 26.82 -15.18
N ARG A 45 -7.83 27.38 -14.20
CA ARG A 45 -6.90 28.50 -14.41
C ARG A 45 -5.71 28.10 -15.30
N LEU A 46 -5.15 26.90 -15.14
CA LEU A 46 -4.10 26.36 -16.03
C LEU A 46 -4.63 26.15 -17.45
N PHE A 47 -5.80 25.51 -17.60
CA PHE A 47 -6.40 25.24 -18.90
C PHE A 47 -6.74 26.52 -19.68
N ARG A 48 -7.32 27.54 -19.02
CA ARG A 48 -7.66 28.81 -19.67
C ARG A 48 -6.45 29.63 -20.11
N ASN A 49 -5.31 29.46 -19.46
CA ASN A 49 -4.11 30.24 -19.74
C ASN A 49 -2.99 29.45 -20.41
N GLN A 50 -3.23 28.18 -20.77
CA GLN A 50 -2.24 27.36 -21.44
C GLN A 50 -1.73 28.05 -22.72
N GLY A 51 -0.42 27.95 -22.98
CA GLY A 51 0.24 28.59 -24.12
C GLY A 51 0.56 30.07 -23.96
N LYS A 52 0.18 30.72 -22.84
CA LYS A 52 0.62 32.08 -22.49
C LYS A 52 1.98 32.05 -21.79
N GLU A 53 2.69 33.17 -21.81
CA GLU A 53 3.94 33.34 -21.06
C GLU A 53 3.74 33.10 -19.56
N GLY A 54 4.59 32.28 -18.95
CA GLY A 54 4.47 31.87 -17.54
C GLY A 54 3.44 30.76 -17.26
N TRP A 55 2.86 30.16 -18.29
CA TRP A 55 1.87 29.07 -18.19
C TRP A 55 2.32 27.82 -18.94
N PRO A 56 1.77 26.63 -18.59
CA PRO A 56 2.16 25.41 -19.30
C PRO A 56 1.73 25.49 -20.78
N PRO A 57 2.48 24.86 -21.70
CA PRO A 57 2.17 24.87 -23.13
C PRO A 57 0.82 24.19 -23.43
N LYS A 58 0.47 23.17 -22.64
CA LYS A 58 -0.83 22.49 -22.66
C LYS A 58 -1.21 22.12 -21.23
N ALA A 59 -2.50 22.09 -20.94
CA ALA A 59 -3.03 21.52 -19.72
C ALA A 59 -4.20 20.59 -20.06
N ALA A 60 -4.39 19.54 -19.26
CA ALA A 60 -5.55 18.67 -19.40
C ALA A 60 -6.85 19.46 -19.13
N ARG A 61 -7.95 19.01 -19.76
CA ARG A 61 -9.27 19.59 -19.47
C ARG A 61 -9.59 19.47 -17.98
N PRO A 62 -10.27 20.47 -17.39
CA PRO A 62 -10.58 20.46 -15.96
C PRO A 62 -11.28 19.21 -15.48
N GLU A 63 -12.05 18.52 -16.33
CA GLU A 63 -12.84 17.32 -16.05
C GLU A 63 -12.03 16.03 -16.17
N SER A 64 -10.95 16.02 -16.96
CA SER A 64 -10.17 14.81 -17.26
C SER A 64 -8.82 14.75 -16.54
N SER A 65 -8.40 15.84 -15.89
CA SER A 65 -7.11 15.92 -15.19
C SER A 65 -7.03 14.93 -14.03
N LYS A 66 -6.02 14.06 -14.05
CA LYS A 66 -5.75 13.06 -13.00
C LYS A 66 -5.22 13.65 -11.69
N HIS A 67 -4.75 14.90 -11.74
CA HIS A 67 -4.40 15.65 -10.52
C HIS A 67 -5.62 16.17 -9.76
N VAL A 68 -6.79 16.29 -10.39
CA VAL A 68 -7.97 16.91 -9.75
C VAL A 68 -8.83 15.85 -9.13
N TRP A 69 -8.95 15.87 -7.81
CA TRP A 69 -9.85 15.01 -7.05
C TRP A 69 -11.28 15.56 -7.00
N ARG A 70 -12.27 14.71 -7.25
CA ARG A 70 -13.72 15.01 -7.26
C ARG A 70 -14.46 13.94 -6.48
N PRO A 71 -14.49 14.03 -5.15
CA PRO A 71 -15.10 12.99 -4.30
C PRO A 71 -16.62 12.86 -4.53
N ALA A 72 -17.27 13.90 -5.06
CA ALA A 72 -18.71 13.90 -5.37
C ALA A 72 -19.05 13.24 -6.71
N ASP A 73 -18.06 12.93 -7.56
CA ASP A 73 -18.28 12.24 -8.83
C ASP A 73 -17.88 10.76 -8.67
N THR A 74 -18.86 9.87 -8.68
CA THR A 74 -18.63 8.41 -8.54
C THR A 74 -17.84 7.82 -9.70
N ARG A 75 -17.68 8.55 -10.81
CA ARG A 75 -16.82 8.19 -11.94
C ARG A 75 -15.45 8.85 -11.89
N ASP A 76 -15.14 9.56 -10.80
CA ASP A 76 -13.87 10.26 -10.69
C ASP A 76 -12.68 9.31 -10.71
N THR A 77 -11.69 9.69 -11.51
CA THR A 77 -10.42 8.99 -11.64
C THR A 77 -9.27 9.93 -11.28
N GLY A 78 -9.54 10.95 -10.48
CA GLY A 78 -8.61 11.97 -10.03
C GLY A 78 -7.81 11.58 -8.78
N GLY A 79 -6.98 12.51 -8.31
CA GLY A 79 -6.14 12.34 -7.11
C GLY A 79 -5.06 11.28 -7.25
N ARG A 80 -4.73 10.85 -8.48
CA ARG A 80 -3.90 9.67 -8.75
C ARG A 80 -2.71 9.97 -9.66
N ALA A 81 -2.28 11.23 -9.71
CA ALA A 81 -1.18 11.66 -10.55
C ALA A 81 -0.09 12.36 -9.72
N LEU A 82 1.16 12.10 -10.12
CA LEU A 82 2.37 12.67 -9.55
C LEU A 82 3.23 13.27 -10.65
N ASP A 83 3.84 14.42 -10.35
CA ASP A 83 4.95 14.94 -11.12
C ASP A 83 6.24 14.77 -10.30
N LEU A 84 7.17 13.98 -10.82
CA LEU A 84 8.39 13.57 -10.11
C LEU A 84 9.65 14.21 -10.72
N PRO A 85 10.60 14.69 -9.89
CA PRO A 85 11.88 15.20 -10.36
C PRO A 85 12.93 14.08 -10.54
N GLY A 86 13.97 14.38 -11.32
CA GLY A 86 15.28 13.69 -11.32
C GLY A 86 15.25 12.18 -11.03
N ASP A 87 15.84 11.81 -9.90
CA ASP A 87 16.07 10.42 -9.50
C ASP A 87 14.78 9.69 -9.12
N ALA A 88 13.81 10.37 -8.48
CA ALA A 88 12.50 9.76 -8.21
C ALA A 88 11.79 9.37 -9.50
N ARG A 89 11.87 10.23 -10.52
CA ARG A 89 11.37 9.91 -11.86
C ARG A 89 12.11 8.73 -12.46
N ALA A 90 13.45 8.70 -12.38
CA ALA A 90 14.24 7.59 -12.92
C ALA A 90 13.84 6.25 -12.26
N TRP A 91 13.70 6.22 -10.94
CA TRP A 91 13.27 5.06 -10.18
C TRP A 91 11.88 4.57 -10.64
N VAL A 92 10.90 5.47 -10.75
CA VAL A 92 9.54 5.10 -11.19
C VAL A 92 9.52 4.61 -12.64
N ARG A 93 10.44 5.09 -13.49
CA ARG A 93 10.54 4.58 -14.87
C ARG A 93 11.01 3.13 -14.94
N GLU A 94 11.80 2.69 -13.98
CA GLU A 94 12.37 1.35 -13.90
C GLU A 94 11.44 0.38 -13.17
N ARG A 95 10.92 0.79 -12.00
CA ARG A 95 10.23 -0.11 -11.05
C ARG A 95 8.77 0.25 -10.82
N GLY A 96 8.34 1.46 -11.18
CA GLY A 96 7.01 1.98 -10.83
C GLY A 96 5.84 1.21 -11.43
N ALA A 97 6.06 0.48 -12.52
CA ALA A 97 5.03 -0.34 -13.16
C ALA A 97 4.50 -1.43 -12.22
N ASP A 98 5.35 -2.05 -11.40
CA ASP A 98 4.95 -3.09 -10.44
C ASP A 98 4.03 -2.53 -9.34
N TYR A 99 4.13 -1.23 -9.08
CA TYR A 99 3.32 -0.49 -8.14
C TYR A 99 2.13 0.22 -8.81
N GLY A 100 1.85 -0.08 -10.09
CA GLY A 100 0.75 0.51 -10.84
C GLY A 100 0.97 1.96 -11.30
N TRP A 101 2.19 2.50 -11.22
CA TRP A 101 2.51 3.85 -11.68
C TRP A 101 3.00 3.84 -13.13
N ILE A 102 2.18 4.42 -14.01
CA ILE A 102 2.40 4.38 -15.46
C ILE A 102 2.99 5.70 -15.94
N LYS A 103 4.16 5.58 -16.58
CA LYS A 103 4.88 6.68 -17.24
C LYS A 103 4.38 6.93 -18.67
N ASP A 104 4.76 8.08 -19.22
CA ASP A 104 4.66 8.42 -20.64
C ASP A 104 3.23 8.42 -21.25
N ARG A 105 2.18 8.38 -20.42
CA ARG A 105 0.78 8.55 -20.88
C ARG A 105 0.53 9.94 -21.45
N VAL A 106 1.27 10.92 -20.97
CA VAL A 106 1.30 12.28 -21.51
C VAL A 106 2.67 12.49 -22.14
N SER A 107 2.76 12.29 -23.46
CA SER A 107 4.04 12.21 -24.20
C SER A 107 4.95 13.44 -24.08
N ARG A 108 4.41 14.59 -23.71
CA ARG A 108 5.17 15.85 -23.52
C ARG A 108 5.54 16.13 -22.07
N GLU A 109 5.16 15.26 -21.15
CA GLU A 109 5.33 15.43 -19.70
C GLU A 109 6.03 14.17 -19.14
N PRO A 110 7.33 13.96 -19.44
CA PRO A 110 8.05 12.77 -18.97
C PRO A 110 8.14 12.67 -17.44
N TRP A 111 7.89 13.78 -16.73
CA TRP A 111 7.80 13.83 -15.27
C TRP A 111 6.45 13.35 -14.71
N HIS A 112 5.43 13.23 -15.55
CA HIS A 112 4.06 12.90 -15.14
C HIS A 112 3.85 11.39 -15.07
N MET A 113 3.33 10.94 -13.92
CA MET A 113 3.03 9.55 -13.62
C MET A 113 1.56 9.42 -13.22
N GLU A 114 0.85 8.46 -13.81
CA GLU A 114 -0.54 8.16 -13.46
C GLU A 114 -0.63 6.79 -12.78
N TYR A 115 -1.28 6.74 -11.62
CA TYR A 115 -1.56 5.49 -10.92
C TYR A 115 -2.77 4.78 -11.54
N GLU A 116 -2.60 3.50 -11.84
CA GLU A 116 -3.62 2.57 -12.33
C GLU A 116 -3.76 1.38 -11.37
N PRO A 117 -4.79 1.37 -10.51
CA PRO A 117 -4.95 0.31 -9.51
C PRO A 117 -4.95 -1.11 -10.09
N ARG A 118 -5.51 -1.29 -11.29
CA ARG A 118 -5.55 -2.59 -11.98
C ARG A 118 -4.19 -3.12 -12.43
N LYS A 119 -3.15 -2.30 -12.34
CA LYS A 119 -1.78 -2.65 -12.71
C LYS A 119 -0.83 -2.66 -11.52
N ASP A 120 -1.35 -2.40 -10.32
CA ASP A 120 -0.58 -2.45 -9.09
C ASP A 120 -0.50 -3.90 -8.62
N ALA A 121 0.59 -4.59 -8.97
CA ALA A 121 0.85 -5.96 -8.57
C ALA A 121 1.22 -6.07 -7.08
N GLN A 122 1.43 -4.93 -6.42
CA GLN A 122 1.76 -4.84 -5.00
C GLN A 122 0.57 -4.32 -4.17
N ALA A 123 -0.55 -3.99 -4.82
CA ALA A 123 -1.79 -3.72 -4.11
C ALA A 123 -2.23 -5.04 -3.49
N LEU A 124 -2.56 -5.02 -2.20
CA LEU A 124 -3.25 -6.14 -1.56
C LEU A 124 -4.38 -6.56 -2.48
N ASP A 125 -4.27 -7.77 -2.99
CA ASP A 125 -5.07 -8.26 -4.09
C ASP A 125 -6.52 -8.07 -3.68
N ALA A 126 -7.39 -7.60 -4.59
CA ALA A 126 -8.82 -7.58 -4.29
C ALA A 126 -9.32 -8.99 -3.88
N GLU A 127 -8.60 -10.04 -4.30
CA GLU A 127 -8.75 -11.42 -3.84
C GLU A 127 -8.19 -11.66 -2.42
N GLU A 128 -7.05 -11.09 -2.00
CA GLU A 128 -6.56 -11.16 -0.60
C GLU A 128 -7.45 -10.37 0.38
N VAL A 129 -8.15 -9.33 -0.10
CA VAL A 129 -9.16 -8.58 0.69
C VAL A 129 -10.51 -9.33 0.75
N ASP A 130 -10.72 -10.31 -0.12
CA ASP A 130 -11.94 -11.14 -0.21
C ASP A 130 -11.73 -12.60 0.24
N MET A 131 -10.48 -13.04 0.43
CA MET A 131 -10.11 -14.25 1.14
C MET A 131 -10.14 -13.99 2.65
N LEU A 132 -11.34 -13.67 3.15
CA LEU A 132 -11.66 -14.03 4.54
C LEU A 132 -12.11 -15.47 4.49
N ASP A 133 -11.32 -16.36 5.06
CA ASP A 133 -11.80 -17.69 5.36
C ASP A 133 -12.92 -17.62 6.43
N ASP A 134 -13.52 -18.75 6.76
CA ASP A 134 -14.64 -18.77 7.70
C ASP A 134 -14.20 -18.44 9.13
N ALA A 135 -12.92 -18.69 9.48
CA ALA A 135 -12.32 -18.33 10.75
C ALA A 135 -12.17 -16.80 10.90
N ASP A 136 -11.71 -16.11 9.86
CA ASP A 136 -11.59 -14.65 9.85
C ASP A 136 -12.97 -13.97 9.94
N LYS A 137 -13.99 -14.53 9.29
CA LYS A 137 -15.37 -14.04 9.41
C LYS A 137 -15.89 -14.25 10.83
N GLU A 138 -15.57 -15.37 11.46
CA GLU A 138 -16.04 -15.68 12.81
C GLU A 138 -15.34 -14.84 13.87
N PHE A 139 -14.03 -14.60 13.74
CA PHE A 139 -13.28 -13.67 14.58
C PHE A 139 -13.88 -12.26 14.51
N LEU A 140 -14.18 -11.75 13.31
CA LEU A 140 -14.85 -10.45 13.15
C LEU A 140 -16.24 -10.43 13.78
N ARG A 141 -17.02 -11.51 13.67
CA ARG A 141 -18.33 -11.63 14.34
C ARG A 141 -18.20 -11.73 15.86
N ALA A 142 -17.16 -12.39 16.37
CA ALA A 142 -16.89 -12.51 17.81
C ALA A 142 -16.46 -11.15 18.40
N LEU A 143 -15.56 -10.44 17.72
CA LEU A 143 -15.10 -9.11 18.11
C LEU A 143 -16.25 -8.09 18.13
N LEU A 144 -17.13 -8.13 17.13
CA LEU A 144 -18.34 -7.29 17.08
C LEU A 144 -19.38 -7.68 18.16
N ARG A 145 -19.34 -8.90 18.69
CA ARG A 145 -20.24 -9.38 19.76
C ARG A 145 -19.68 -9.10 21.16
N SER A 146 -18.36 -9.04 21.33
CA SER A 146 -17.70 -8.86 22.63
C SER A 146 -17.67 -7.40 23.11
N GLU A 147 -17.98 -6.44 22.23
CA GLU A 147 -17.93 -5.00 22.52
C GLU A 147 -19.33 -4.36 22.41
N PRO A 148 -20.21 -4.51 23.42
CA PRO A 148 -21.59 -4.01 23.37
C PRO A 148 -21.70 -2.48 23.20
N GLU A 149 -20.67 -1.72 23.59
CA GLU A 149 -20.64 -0.26 23.41
C GLU A 149 -20.36 0.18 21.96
N VAL A 150 -19.72 -0.67 21.15
CA VAL A 150 -19.46 -0.41 19.72
C VAL A 150 -20.72 -0.65 18.89
N THR A 151 -21.56 -1.63 19.28
CA THR A 151 -22.82 -1.93 18.61
C THR A 151 -23.92 -0.89 18.83
N ASP A 152 -23.91 -0.17 19.96
CA ASP A 152 -25.00 0.76 20.32
C ASP A 152 -24.74 2.20 19.83
N ARG A 153 -23.49 2.56 19.53
CA ARG A 153 -23.10 3.93 19.12
C ARG A 153 -22.68 4.07 17.67
N LEU A 154 -22.49 2.96 16.95
CA LEU A 154 -22.20 2.96 15.52
C LEU A 154 -23.31 2.25 14.75
N MET A 155 -24.34 3.06 14.52
CA MET A 155 -25.05 3.11 13.24
C MET A 155 -26.11 2.03 13.01
N SER A 156 -27.19 2.44 12.35
CA SER A 156 -28.31 1.59 11.97
C SER A 156 -27.83 0.42 11.08
N ARG A 157 -28.56 -0.70 11.10
CA ARG A 157 -28.30 -1.88 10.23
C ARG A 157 -28.11 -1.53 8.74
N GLU A 158 -28.63 -0.38 8.30
CA GLU A 158 -28.55 0.15 6.95
C GLU A 158 -27.20 0.84 6.65
N GLU A 159 -26.56 1.44 7.66
CA GLU A 159 -25.24 2.09 7.55
C GLU A 159 -24.09 1.08 7.60
N LEU A 160 -24.28 -0.10 8.22
CA LEU A 160 -23.34 -1.22 8.14
C LEU A 160 -23.18 -1.79 6.71
N GLN A 161 -24.10 -1.47 5.80
CA GLN A 161 -23.99 -1.82 4.38
C GLN A 161 -23.16 -0.80 3.57
N THR A 162 -22.86 0.40 4.10
CA THR A 162 -22.12 1.44 3.38
C THR A 162 -20.61 1.38 3.65
N THR A 163 -19.97 0.36 3.08
CA THR A 163 -18.60 0.31 2.48
C THR A 163 -17.34 0.87 3.17
N ASN A 164 -17.35 1.45 4.37
CA ASN A 164 -16.12 2.03 4.97
C ASN A 164 -15.61 1.31 6.23
N ALA A 165 -16.46 0.93 7.19
CA ALA A 165 -16.00 0.33 8.45
C ALA A 165 -15.51 -1.13 8.29
N ARG A 166 -16.24 -1.96 7.53
CA ARG A 166 -15.81 -3.33 7.21
C ARG A 166 -14.53 -3.34 6.37
N GLY A 167 -14.39 -2.38 5.45
CA GLY A 167 -13.17 -2.22 4.66
C GLY A 167 -11.97 -1.83 5.53
N ALA A 168 -12.15 -0.94 6.51
CA ALA A 168 -11.10 -0.54 7.44
C ALA A 168 -10.66 -1.69 8.36
N LEU A 169 -11.60 -2.45 8.94
CA LEU A 169 -11.29 -3.62 9.77
C LEU A 169 -10.59 -4.73 8.97
N ARG A 170 -11.05 -5.01 7.74
CA ARG A 170 -10.37 -5.94 6.83
C ARG A 170 -8.92 -5.51 6.55
N ARG A 171 -8.69 -4.23 6.28
CA ARG A 171 -7.34 -3.69 6.06
C ARG A 171 -6.45 -3.84 7.30
N ILE A 172 -6.98 -3.59 8.50
CA ILE A 172 -6.25 -3.75 9.76
C ILE A 172 -5.87 -5.22 9.97
N LEU A 173 -6.78 -6.16 9.71
CA LEU A 173 -6.53 -7.59 9.85
C LEU A 173 -5.41 -8.08 8.90
N VAL A 174 -5.49 -7.70 7.62
CA VAL A 174 -4.47 -8.04 6.62
C VAL A 174 -3.10 -7.45 6.99
N LEU A 175 -3.07 -6.20 7.47
CA LEU A 175 -1.84 -5.58 7.96
C LEU A 175 -1.30 -6.30 9.21
N SER A 176 -2.18 -6.78 10.09
CA SER A 176 -1.80 -7.55 11.28
C SER A 176 -1.18 -8.90 10.89
N ARG A 177 -1.83 -9.66 10.00
CA ARG A 177 -1.31 -10.96 9.52
C ARG A 177 0.01 -10.81 8.75
N ARG A 178 0.16 -9.76 7.93
CA ARG A 178 1.43 -9.43 7.28
C ARG A 178 2.52 -9.09 8.30
N SER A 179 2.16 -8.36 9.35
CA SER A 179 3.09 -8.03 10.44
C SER A 179 3.50 -9.28 11.22
N GLU A 180 2.57 -10.17 11.49
CA GLU A 180 2.80 -11.47 12.14
C GLU A 180 3.76 -12.35 11.32
N ARG A 181 3.51 -12.54 10.02
CA ARG A 181 4.43 -13.28 9.13
C ARG A 181 5.84 -12.68 9.14
N ARG A 182 5.94 -11.35 9.12
CA ARG A 182 7.23 -10.66 9.16
C ARG A 182 7.94 -10.80 10.51
N LEU A 183 7.19 -10.85 11.61
CA LEU A 183 7.73 -11.12 12.94
C LEU A 183 8.27 -12.55 13.04
N ILE A 184 7.55 -13.53 12.47
CA ILE A 184 8.02 -14.93 12.40
C ILE A 184 9.31 -15.03 11.58
N GLU A 185 9.37 -14.35 10.43
CA GLU A 185 10.58 -14.33 9.60
C GLU A 185 11.77 -13.69 10.32
N LEU A 186 11.54 -12.59 11.05
CA LEU A 186 12.57 -11.94 11.87
C LEU A 186 13.03 -12.82 13.03
N ASP A 187 12.12 -13.54 13.69
CA ASP A 187 12.46 -14.47 14.78
C ASP A 187 13.35 -15.62 14.29
N ALA A 188 13.06 -16.16 13.10
CA ALA A 188 13.92 -17.15 12.45
C ALA A 188 15.32 -16.58 12.13
N GLN A 189 15.41 -15.35 11.63
CA GLN A 189 16.70 -14.68 11.37
C GLN A 189 17.50 -14.42 12.65
N VAL A 190 16.84 -13.97 13.72
CA VAL A 190 17.46 -13.74 15.04
C VAL A 190 17.95 -15.06 15.64
N THR A 191 17.16 -16.13 15.56
CA THR A 191 17.55 -17.47 16.00
C THR A 191 18.79 -17.96 15.24
N GLY A 192 18.83 -17.76 13.92
CA GLY A 192 20.01 -18.03 13.10
C GLY A 192 21.25 -17.25 13.55
N LEU A 193 21.12 -15.95 13.82
CA LEU A 193 22.21 -15.11 14.33
C LEU A 193 22.71 -15.55 15.71
N VAL A 194 21.81 -15.92 16.62
CA VAL A 194 22.18 -16.43 17.96
C VAL A 194 22.99 -17.71 17.83
N ALA A 195 22.60 -18.62 16.91
CA ALA A 195 23.35 -19.85 16.66
C ALA A 195 24.77 -19.57 16.14
N VAL A 196 24.95 -18.58 15.26
CA VAL A 196 26.26 -18.14 14.75
C VAL A 196 27.13 -17.58 15.87
N VAL A 197 26.58 -16.67 16.68
CA VAL A 197 27.32 -16.07 17.80
C VAL A 197 27.76 -17.16 18.78
N ALA A 198 26.92 -18.17 19.04
CA ALA A 198 27.27 -19.28 19.90
C ALA A 198 28.39 -20.17 19.32
N GLN A 199 28.43 -20.40 18.00
CA GLN A 199 29.51 -21.13 17.33
C GLN A 199 30.84 -20.37 17.43
N LEU A 200 30.83 -19.07 17.13
CA LEU A 200 32.01 -18.22 17.23
C LEU A 200 32.54 -18.14 18.67
N ALA A 201 31.65 -18.07 19.67
CA ALA A 201 32.03 -18.08 21.08
C ALA A 201 32.71 -19.39 21.53
N ARG A 202 32.44 -20.51 20.84
CA ARG A 202 33.11 -21.80 21.06
C ARG A 202 34.42 -21.98 20.28
N GLY A 203 34.81 -20.99 19.47
CA GLY A 203 36.00 -21.07 18.61
C GLY A 203 35.83 -22.00 17.41
N GLU A 204 34.60 -22.36 17.06
CA GLU A 204 34.30 -23.16 15.87
C GLU A 204 34.45 -22.26 14.61
N PRO A 205 35.09 -22.75 13.53
CA PRO A 205 35.13 -22.01 12.27
C PRO A 205 33.70 -21.85 11.71
N LEU A 206 33.40 -20.65 11.22
CA LEU A 206 32.09 -20.34 10.64
C LEU A 206 31.86 -21.15 9.36
N ASP A 207 30.90 -22.08 9.42
CA ASP A 207 30.44 -22.83 8.25
C ASP A 207 29.21 -22.13 7.65
N GLU A 208 29.46 -21.31 6.63
CA GLU A 208 28.45 -20.50 5.94
C GLU A 208 27.35 -21.37 5.29
N ALA A 209 27.69 -22.54 4.77
CA ALA A 209 26.73 -23.45 4.14
C ALA A 209 25.76 -24.03 5.19
N ARG A 210 26.30 -24.41 6.36
CA ARG A 210 25.49 -24.90 7.48
C ARG A 210 24.61 -23.79 8.07
N LEU A 211 25.10 -22.56 8.14
CA LEU A 211 24.32 -21.41 8.57
C LEU A 211 23.11 -21.16 7.66
N VAL A 212 23.34 -21.09 6.34
CA VAL A 212 22.26 -20.86 5.37
C VAL A 212 21.23 -21.99 5.41
N ALA A 213 21.67 -23.24 5.63
CA ALA A 213 20.76 -24.38 5.81
C ALA A 213 19.89 -24.23 7.07
N ALA A 214 20.49 -23.87 8.21
CA ALA A 214 19.78 -23.69 9.47
C ALA A 214 18.77 -22.51 9.42
N VAL A 215 19.13 -21.40 8.77
CA VAL A 215 18.21 -20.27 8.56
C VAL A 215 17.02 -20.68 7.69
N ARG A 216 17.26 -21.46 6.63
CA ARG A 216 16.18 -21.98 5.78
C ARG A 216 15.28 -22.97 6.50
N GLU A 217 15.85 -23.83 7.34
CA GLU A 217 15.10 -24.79 8.15
C GLU A 217 14.22 -24.06 9.17
N ALA A 218 14.76 -23.10 9.91
CA ALA A 218 14.01 -22.27 10.86
C ALA A 218 12.90 -21.46 10.17
N ALA A 219 13.17 -20.89 8.98
CA ALA A 219 12.16 -20.20 8.19
C ALA A 219 11.05 -21.16 7.71
N HIS A 220 11.40 -22.40 7.34
CA HIS A 220 10.43 -23.42 6.97
C HIS A 220 9.59 -23.90 8.15
N GLU A 221 10.18 -24.06 9.33
CA GLU A 221 9.45 -24.42 10.56
C GLU A 221 8.51 -23.31 11.00
N GLY A 222 8.97 -22.05 10.98
CA GLY A 222 8.12 -20.88 11.24
C GLY A 222 6.96 -20.77 10.25
N ALA A 223 7.22 -21.01 8.96
CA ALA A 223 6.16 -21.03 7.95
C ALA A 223 5.15 -22.18 8.17
N ARG A 224 5.61 -23.38 8.56
CA ARG A 224 4.71 -24.49 8.90
C ARG A 224 3.89 -24.23 10.16
N ALA A 225 4.49 -23.66 11.20
CA ALA A 225 3.79 -23.31 12.43
C ALA A 225 2.68 -22.27 12.17
N ALA A 226 2.94 -21.29 11.30
CA ALA A 226 1.92 -20.34 10.87
C ALA A 226 0.76 -21.02 10.11
N VAL A 227 1.08 -21.94 9.20
CA VAL A 227 0.06 -22.69 8.44
C VAL A 227 -0.74 -23.65 9.35
N ALA A 228 -0.10 -24.27 10.35
CA ALA A 228 -0.78 -25.13 11.31
C ALA A 228 -1.69 -24.34 12.26
N ALA A 229 -1.26 -23.16 12.71
CA ALA A 229 -2.10 -22.25 13.50
C ALA A 229 -3.33 -21.76 12.73
N ASP A 230 -3.23 -21.62 11.40
CA ASP A 230 -4.39 -21.32 10.55
C ASP A 230 -5.30 -22.55 10.35
N ALA A 231 -4.79 -23.79 10.43
CA ALA A 231 -5.58 -25.02 10.28
C ALA A 231 -6.41 -25.36 11.54
N ASP A 232 -5.87 -25.12 12.73
CA ASP A 232 -6.56 -25.35 14.02
C ASP A 232 -7.76 -24.39 14.22
N LEU A 233 -7.85 -23.32 13.42
CA LEU A 233 -8.97 -22.38 13.44
C LEU A 233 -10.16 -22.82 12.55
N VAL A 234 -10.05 -23.93 11.83
CA VAL A 234 -11.06 -24.43 10.87
C VAL A 234 -11.87 -25.63 11.41
N GLU A 235 -11.46 -26.24 12.54
CA GLU A 235 -12.10 -27.45 13.10
C GLU A 235 -13.05 -27.24 14.31
N ASP A 236 -13.34 -25.99 14.72
CA ASP A 236 -14.35 -25.64 15.76
C ASP A 236 -15.53 -24.83 15.20
#